data_AF-A0A3E2CE51-F1
#
_entry.id   AF-A0A3E2CE51-F1
#
_cell.length_a   1.000
_cell.length_b   1.000
_cell.length_c   1.000
_cell.angle_alpha   90.00
_cell.angle_beta   90.00
_cell.angle_gamma   90.00
#
_symmetry.space_group_name_H-M   'P 1'
#
loop_
_entity.id
_entity.type
_entity.pdbx_description
1 polymer ?
#
loop_
_entity_poly.entity_id
_entity_poly.type
_entity_poly.pdbx_seq_one_letter_code
_entity_poly.pdbx_strand_id
1 'polypeptide(L)' 'MPQDLRKVHNELDKIVDVAFGATKPCSNNDERLEILFKSYIRMTKE' A
#
# COMPACT_ATOMS: atom_id res chain seq x y z
N MET A 1 13.23 13.48 7.20
CA MET A 1 11.83 13.58 7.68
C MET A 1 11.85 13.59 9.20
N PRO A 2 11.25 14.60 9.87
CA PRO A 2 11.07 14.62 11.32
C PRO A 2 10.42 13.32 11.82
N GLN A 3 10.74 12.92 13.04
CA GLN A 3 10.28 11.64 13.60
C GLN A 3 8.76 11.55 13.68
N ASP A 4 8.10 12.63 14.11
CA ASP A 4 6.64 12.69 14.20
C ASP A 4 5.97 12.55 12.84
N LEU A 5 6.53 13.23 11.82
CA LEU A 5 6.04 13.10 10.45
C LEU A 5 6.18 11.67 9.94
N ARG A 6 7.33 11.02 10.19
CA ARG A 6 7.55 9.61 9.80
C ARG A 6 6.57 8.66 10.48
N LYS A 7 6.25 8.89 11.76
CA LYS A 7 5.27 8.09 12.49
C LYS A 7 3.88 8.19 11.85
N VAL A 8 3.45 9.41 11.53
CA VAL A 8 2.14 9.64 10.88
C VAL A 8 2.10 8.98 9.50
N HIS A 9 3.17 9.05 8.70
CA HIS A 9 3.25 8.32 7.43
C HIS A 9 3.14 6.80 7.62
N ASN A 10 3.85 6.22 8.58
CA ASN A 10 3.77 4.79 8.84
C ASN A 10 2.37 4.34 9.30
N GLU A 11 1.61 5.20 9.99
CA GLU A 11 0.22 4.93 10.37
C GLU A 11 -0.72 5.02 9.17
N LEU A 12 -0.51 6.03 8.30
CA LEU A 12 -1.25 6.18 7.05
C LEU A 12 -1.03 4.97 6.12
N ASP A 13 0.20 4.53 5.94
CA ASP A 13 0.56 3.43 5.04
C ASP A 13 -0.16 2.14 5.42
N LYS A 14 -0.34 1.85 6.71
CA LYS A 14 -1.08 0.65 7.18
C LYS A 14 -2.54 0.66 6.72
N ILE A 15 -3.18 1.83 6.75
CA ILE A 15 -4.57 2.01 6.33
C ILE A 15 -4.65 1.91 4.80
N VAL A 16 -3.71 2.52 4.09
CA VAL A 16 -3.63 2.51 2.63
C VAL A 16 -3.41 1.10 2.10
N ASP A 17 -2.48 0.33 2.67
CA ASP A 17 -2.20 -1.04 2.25
C ASP A 17 -3.48 -1.90 2.26
N VAL A 18 -4.28 -1.81 3.34
CA VAL A 18 -5.55 -2.53 3.46
C VAL A 18 -6.60 -2.02 2.47
N ALA A 19 -6.70 -0.70 2.29
CA ALA A 19 -7.65 -0.10 1.33
C ALA A 19 -7.37 -0.51 -0.12
N PHE A 20 -6.10 -0.72 -0.47
CA PHE A 20 -5.68 -1.19 -1.79
C PHE A 20 -5.78 -2.73 -1.95
N GLY A 21 -6.18 -3.45 -0.90
CA GLY A 21 -6.49 -4.88 -0.97
C GLY A 21 -5.47 -5.80 -0.31
N ALA A 22 -4.51 -5.27 0.47
CA ALA A 22 -3.66 -6.11 1.31
C ALA A 22 -4.46 -6.69 2.49
N THR A 23 -4.23 -7.95 2.85
CA THR A 23 -4.86 -8.57 4.04
C THR A 23 -4.23 -8.12 5.36
N LYS A 24 -3.03 -7.54 5.28
CA LYS A 24 -2.23 -6.98 6.38
C LYS A 24 -1.31 -5.90 5.82
N PRO A 25 -0.77 -4.98 6.65
CA PRO A 25 0.20 -4.00 6.19
C PRO A 25 1.38 -4.64 5.47
N CYS A 26 1.79 -4.04 4.35
CA CYS A 26 2.87 -4.55 3.52
C CYS A 26 4.23 -4.33 4.20
N SER A 27 5.06 -5.37 4.18
CA SER A 27 6.38 -5.39 4.82
C SER A 27 7.49 -4.81 3.93
N ASN A 28 7.27 -4.78 2.62
CA ASN A 28 8.23 -4.35 1.62
C ASN A 28 7.51 -3.79 0.37
N ASN A 29 8.30 -3.27 -0.58
CA ASN A 29 7.77 -2.66 -1.80
C ASN A 29 7.29 -3.70 -2.83
N ASP A 30 7.84 -4.91 -2.83
CA ASP A 30 7.46 -5.94 -3.80
C ASP A 30 6.01 -6.40 -3.56
N GLU A 31 5.62 -6.57 -2.29
CA GLU A 31 4.22 -6.83 -1.89
C GLU A 31 3.27 -5.72 -2.40
N ARG A 32 3.67 -4.45 -2.28
CA ARG A 32 2.86 -3.31 -2.77
C ARG A 32 2.76 -3.30 -4.29
N LEU A 33 3.89 -3.55 -4.97
CA LEU A 33 3.93 -3.59 -6.43
C LEU A 33 3.00 -4.67 -6.99
N GLU A 34 2.99 -5.86 -6.40
CA GLU A 34 2.10 -6.94 -6.82
C GLU A 34 0.61 -6.54 -6.75
N ILE A 35 0.19 -5.91 -5.65
CA ILE A 35 -1.19 -5.44 -5.45
C ILE A 35 -1.55 -4.36 -6.48
N LEU A 36 -0.65 -3.39 -6.68
CA LEU A 36 -0.86 -2.29 -7.62
C LEU A 36 -0.99 -2.80 -9.06
N PHE A 37 -0.13 -3.72 -9.50
CA PHE A 37 -0.21 -4.29 -10.84
C PHE A 37 -1.45 -5.16 -11.04
N LYS A 38 -1.85 -5.97 -10.05
CA LYS A 38 -3.12 -6.71 -10.11
C LYS A 38 -4.32 -5.76 -10.27
N SER A 39 -4.34 -4.68 -9.49
CA SER A 39 -5.41 -3.67 -9.55
C SER A 39 -5.41 -2.94 -10.89
N TYR A 40 -4.24 -2.56 -11.40
CA TYR A 40 -4.09 -1.92 -12.70
C TYR A 40 -4.60 -2.82 -13.84
N ILE A 41 -4.21 -4.10 -13.86
CA ILE A 41 -4.70 -5.06 -14.86
C ILE A 41 -6.22 -5.18 -14.82
N ARG A 42 -6.82 -5.26 -13.62
CA ARG A 42 -8.28 -5.28 -13.45
C ARG A 42 -8.94 -4.03 -14.04
N MET A 43 -8.42 -2.84 -13.71
CA MET A 43 -9.00 -1.56 -14.13
C MET A 43 -8.79 -1.22 -15.62
N THR A 44 -7.89 -1.91 -16.32
CA THR A 44 -7.53 -1.59 -17.72
C THR A 44 -7.90 -2.67 -18.72
N LYS A 45 -8.39 -3.82 -18.26
CA LYS A 45 -8.88 -4.92 -19.13
C LYS A 45 -10.39 -5.12 -19.08
N GLU A 46 -11.09 -4.33 -18.27
CA GLU A 46 -12.53 -4.08 -18.38
C GLU A 46 -12.78 -2.93 -19.36
#